data_AF-V5HIE8-F1
#
_entry.id   AF-V5HIE8-F1
#
_cell.length_a   1.000
_cell.length_b   1.000
_cell.length_c   1.000
_cell.angle_alpha   90.00
_cell.angle_beta   90.00
_cell.angle_gamma   90.00
#
_symmetry.space_group_name_H-M   'P 1'
#
loop_
_entity.id
_entity.type
_entity.pdbx_description
1 polymer ?
#
loop_
_entity_poly.entity_id
_entity_poly.type
_entity_poly.pdbx_seq_one_letter_code
_entity_poly.pdbx_strand_id
1 'polypeptide(L)' 'DRDTGVELELVESMALLEWLANNYKNFGATLEIITDKSQEGSQFVKGFGGIGGILRYRVELPETFEG' A
#
# COMPACT_ATOMS: atom_id res chain seq x y z
N ASP A 1 -7.72 13.36 16.73
CA ASP A 1 -6.70 14.19 16.06
C ASP A 1 -6.08 15.11 17.13
N ARG A 2 -4.75 15.19 17.18
CA ARG A 2 -4.01 15.71 18.35
C ARG A 2 -4.13 17.23 18.49
N ASP A 3 -4.55 17.90 17.41
CA ASP A 3 -4.75 19.35 17.34
C ASP A 3 -6.22 19.78 17.54
N THR A 4 -7.20 18.88 17.34
CA THR A 4 -8.63 19.19 17.50
C THR A 4 -9.24 18.64 18.80
N GLY A 5 -8.54 17.77 19.54
CA GLY A 5 -9.05 17.17 20.78
C GLY A 5 -10.25 16.23 20.55
N VAL A 6 -10.53 15.87 19.31
CA VAL A 6 -11.61 14.97 18.92
C VAL A 6 -11.18 13.51 19.12
N GLU A 7 -11.95 12.77 19.91
CA GLU A 7 -11.88 11.31 19.97
C GLU A 7 -12.33 10.75 18.61
N LEU A 8 -11.46 9.94 18.00
CA LEU A 8 -11.76 9.24 16.76
C LEU A 8 -12.29 7.86 17.10
N GLU A 9 -13.45 7.51 16.54
CA GLU A 9 -14.00 6.16 16.62
C GLU A 9 -13.66 5.39 15.35
N LEU A 10 -13.28 4.12 15.51
CA LEU A 10 -13.08 3.22 14.38
C LEU A 10 -14.43 2.87 13.77
N VAL A 11 -14.72 3.38 12.58
CA VAL A 11 -15.97 3.10 11.86
C VAL A 11 -15.91 1.75 11.13
N GLU A 12 -14.80 1.49 10.43
CA GLU A 12 -14.62 0.28 9.63
C GLU A 12 -13.12 -0.07 9.54
N SER A 13 -12.81 -1.37 9.47
CA SER A 13 -11.46 -1.87 9.24
C SER A 13 -11.53 -3.05 8.26
N MET A 14 -10.73 -2.98 7.20
CA MET A 14 -10.63 -4.02 6.17
C MET A 14 -9.15 -4.32 5.91
N ALA A 15 -8.83 -5.58 5.62
CA ALA A 15 -7.48 -5.95 5.24
C ALA A 15 -7.10 -5.29 3.90
N LEU A 16 -5.97 -4.58 3.88
CA LEU A 16 -5.49 -3.88 2.68
C LEU A 16 -5.33 -4.81 1.47
N LEU A 17 -4.85 -6.04 1.70
CA LEU A 17 -4.71 -7.05 0.66
C LEU A 17 -6.05 -7.40 0.01
N GLU A 18 -7.09 -7.56 0.83
CA GLU A 18 -8.45 -7.85 0.34
C GLU A 18 -9.00 -6.66 -0.44
N TRP A 19 -8.80 -5.44 0.07
CA TRP A 19 -9.21 -4.23 -0.63
C TRP A 19 -8.53 -4.10 -2.00
N LEU A 20 -7.22 -4.35 -2.08
CA LEU A 20 -6.48 -4.32 -3.35
C LEU A 20 -6.97 -5.40 -4.31
N ALA A 21 -7.20 -6.62 -3.83
CA ALA A 21 -7.72 -7.72 -4.63
C ALA A 21 -9.10 -7.42 -5.24
N ASN A 22 -9.92 -6.64 -4.53
CA ASN A 22 -11.24 -6.24 -5.00
C ASN A 22 -11.21 -5.03 -5.95
N ASN A 23 -10.22 -4.14 -5.83
CA ASN A 23 -10.24 -2.83 -6.51
C ASN A 23 -9.17 -2.64 -7.60
N TYR A 24 -8.14 -3.49 -7.70
CA TYR A 24 -7.01 -3.27 -8.61
C TYR A 24 -7.43 -3.01 -10.07
N LYS A 25 -8.50 -3.67 -10.54
CA LYS A 25 -9.03 -3.52 -11.90
C LYS A 25 -9.60 -2.12 -12.15
N ASN A 26 -10.20 -1.50 -11.14
CA ASN A 26 -10.80 -0.17 -11.26
C ASN A 26 -9.73 0.91 -11.50
N PHE A 27 -8.50 0.65 -11.05
CA PHE A 27 -7.35 1.52 -11.27
C PHE A 27 -6.53 1.15 -12.52
N GLY A 28 -6.98 0.14 -13.29
CA GLY A 28 -6.24 -0.38 -14.43
C GLY A 28 -4.84 -0.88 -14.05
N ALA A 29 -4.67 -1.35 -12.82
CA ALA A 29 -3.42 -1.94 -12.35
C ALA A 29 -3.44 -3.46 -12.52
N THR A 30 -2.29 -4.10 -12.36
CA THR A 30 -2.18 -5.55 -12.18
C THR A 30 -1.77 -5.80 -10.74
N LEU A 31 -2.46 -6.70 -10.04
CA LEU A 31 -2.09 -7.12 -8.69
C LEU A 31 -1.34 -8.44 -8.74
N GLU A 32 -0.14 -8.46 -8.16
CA GLU A 32 0.65 -9.67 -7.97
C GLU A 32 0.88 -9.91 -6.47
N ILE A 33 0.62 -11.14 -6.03
CA ILE A 33 0.84 -11.57 -4.65
C ILE A 33 2.07 -12.48 -4.64
N ILE A 34 3.10 -12.05 -3.91
CA ILE A 34 4.37 -12.78 -3.79
C ILE A 34 4.59 -13.27 -2.35
N THR A 35 5.52 -14.20 -2.18
CA THR A 35 5.96 -14.69 -0.86
C THR A 35 7.42 -14.32 -0.62
N ASP A 36 7.85 -14.36 0.62
CA ASP A 36 9.23 -14.08 1.05
C ASP A 36 10.21 -15.25 0.83
N LYS A 37 9.75 -16.34 0.20
CA LYS A 37 10.52 -17.59 0.03
C LYS A 37 11.71 -17.47 -0.93
N SER A 38 11.74 -16.46 -1.79
CA SER A 38 12.91 -16.16 -2.63
C SER A 38 13.77 -15.06 -2.01
N GLN A 39 15.01 -14.94 -2.49
CA GLN A 39 15.90 -13.87 -2.04
C GLN A 39 15.31 -12.49 -2.32
N GLU A 40 14.74 -12.30 -3.51
CA GLU A 40 14.10 -11.07 -3.95
C GLU A 40 12.84 -10.76 -3.12
N GLY A 41 11.99 -11.77 -2.84
CA GLY A 41 10.80 -11.61 -2.02
C GLY A 41 11.15 -11.22 -0.58
N SER A 42 12.17 -11.85 -0.01
CA SER A 42 12.72 -11.49 1.31
C SER A 42 13.26 -10.05 1.34
N GLN A 43 13.95 -9.61 0.28
CA GLN A 43 14.43 -8.22 0.16
C GLN A 43 13.27 -7.24 0.02
N PHE A 44 12.23 -7.61 -0.72
CA PHE A 44 11.06 -6.78 -0.92
C PHE A 44 10.32 -6.51 0.38
N VAL A 45 10.10 -7.55 1.21
CA VAL A 45 9.48 -7.38 2.53
C VAL A 45 10.33 -6.49 3.44
N LYS A 46 11.64 -6.71 3.48
CA LYS A 46 12.55 -5.94 4.36
C LYS A 46 12.76 -4.50 3.90
N GLY A 47 12.79 -4.26 2.58
CA GLY A 47 13.07 -2.94 2.00
C GLY A 47 11.83 -2.06 1.82
N PHE A 48 10.67 -2.67 1.56
CA PHE A 48 9.43 -1.94 1.22
C PHE A 48 8.25 -2.26 2.15
N GLY A 49 8.45 -3.05 3.21
CA GLY A 49 7.39 -3.39 4.16
C GLY A 49 6.34 -4.38 3.61
N GLY A 50 6.63 -5.05 2.48
CA GLY A 50 5.75 -6.06 1.89
C GLY A 50 4.70 -5.53 0.91
N ILE A 51 4.71 -4.23 0.61
CA ILE A 51 3.86 -3.62 -0.42
C ILE A 51 4.69 -2.71 -1.33
N GLY A 52 4.33 -2.66 -2.62
CA GLY A 52 5.02 -1.84 -3.60
C GLY A 52 4.25 -1.76 -4.91
N GLY A 53 4.60 -0.79 -5.74
CA GLY A 53 3.97 -0.57 -7.03
C GLY A 53 5.00 -0.28 -8.11
N ILE A 54 4.82 -0.89 -9.29
CA ILE A 54 5.61 -0.61 -10.47
C ILE A 54 4.81 0.34 -11.35
N LEU A 55 5.33 1.56 -11.53
CA LEU A 55 4.67 2.58 -12.35
C LEU A 55 4.96 2.34 -13.83
N ARG A 56 3.93 2.53 -14.68
CA ARG A 56 4.06 2.42 -16.15
C ARG A 56 4.99 3.48 -16.75
N TYR A 57 5.04 4.65 -16.13
CA TYR A 57 5.82 5.79 -16.58
C TYR A 57 6.43 6.51 -15.38
N ARG A 58 7.42 7.35 -15.64
CA ARG A 58 7.99 8.24 -14.62
C ARG A 58 6.92 9.24 -14.17
N VAL A 59 6.82 9.42 -12.86
CA VAL A 59 5.91 10.38 -12.22
C VAL A 59 6.73 11.26 -11.28
N GLU A 60 6.39 12.55 -11.21
CA GLU A 60 6.90 13.46 -10.19
C GLU A 60 5.98 13.36 -8.97
N LEU A 61 6.50 12.79 -7.89
CA LEU A 61 5.77 12.70 -6.63
C LEU A 61 6.02 13.98 -5.82
N PRO A 62 4.98 14.58 -5.21
CA PRO A 62 5.17 15.69 -4.27
C PRO A 62 6.05 15.26 -3.08
N GLU A 63 6.91 16.17 -2.60
CA GLU A 63 7.96 15.87 -1.61
C GLU A 63 7.42 15.40 -0.25
N THR A 64 6.18 15.74 0.10
CA THR A 64 5.53 15.32 1.34
C THR A 64 4.33 14.44 1.05
N PHE A 65 4.52 13.14 1.21
CA PHE A 65 3.48 12.23 1.67
C PHE A 65 3.73 11.98 3.16
N GLU A 66 3.19 12.84 4.02
CA GLU A 66 3.08 12.50 5.43
C GLU A 66 1.91 11.52 5.56
N GLY A 67 2.25 10.24 5.77
CA GLY A 67 1.32 9.18 6.13
C GLY A 67 1.12 9.07 7.62
#